data_AF-A0A9D0BWT7-F1
#
_entry.id   AF-A0A9D0BWT7-F1
#
_cell.length_a   1.000
_cell.length_b   1.000
_cell.length_c   1.000
_cell.angle_alpha   90.00
_cell.angle_beta   90.00
_cell.angle_gamma   90.00
#
_symmetry.space_group_name_H-M   'P 1'
#
loop_
_entity.id
_entity.type
_entity.pdbx_description
1 polymer ?
#
loop_
_entity_poly.entity_id
_entity_poly.type
_entity_poly.pdbx_seq_one_letter_code
_entity_poly.pdbx_strand_id
1 'polypeptide(L)'
;MELKKTRRHFQIQIFKLLQRIDLPEDFYMLFLAAIIGVFAGLGAYVLNLLVNFVHYLLYDSFLNITSVSWFSYVLLALFPAIGGLIVGLVIHFFASEAKG
;
A
#
# COMPACT_ATOMS: atom_id res chain seq x y z
N MET A 1 -29.71 -30.87 -48.82
CA MET A 1 -28.22 -30.90 -48.84
C MET A 1 -27.56 -29.56 -48.44
N GLU A 2 -28.29 -28.58 -47.89
CA GLU A 2 -27.73 -27.21 -47.69
C GLU A 2 -27.47 -26.80 -46.22
N LEU A 3 -27.93 -27.56 -45.22
CA LEU A 3 -27.90 -27.11 -43.82
C LEU A 3 -26.59 -27.40 -43.06
N LYS A 4 -25.62 -28.11 -43.66
CA LYS A 4 -24.36 -28.48 -42.98
C LYS A 4 -23.19 -27.52 -43.22
N LYS A 5 -23.32 -26.55 -44.13
CA LYS A 5 -22.19 -25.71 -44.58
C LYS A 5 -21.91 -24.51 -43.66
N THR A 6 -22.92 -24.04 -42.91
CA THR A 6 -22.83 -22.81 -42.10
C THR A 6 -22.11 -22.99 -40.74
N ARG A 7 -22.07 -24.21 -40.18
CA ARG A 7 -21.41 -24.45 -38.89
C ARG A 7 -19.88 -24.35 -38.92
N ARG A 8 -19.26 -24.48 -40.09
CA ARG A 8 -17.80 -24.60 -40.23
C ARG A 8 -17.06 -23.27 -40.07
N HIS A 9 -17.66 -22.13 -40.44
CA HIS A 9 -17.02 -20.82 -40.30
C HIS A 9 -17.09 -20.28 -38.87
N PHE A 10 -18.16 -20.58 -38.14
CA PHE A 10 -18.36 -20.08 -36.76
C PHE A 10 -17.37 -20.71 -35.77
N GLN A 11 -17.03 -21.99 -35.98
CA GLN A 11 -16.07 -22.69 -35.11
C GLN A 11 -14.64 -22.15 -35.25
N ILE A 12 -14.24 -21.66 -36.43
CA ILE A 12 -12.87 -21.17 -36.66
C ILE A 12 -12.65 -19.79 -36.04
N GLN A 13 -13.68 -18.93 -35.98
CA GLN A 13 -13.55 -17.61 -35.36
C GLN A 13 -13.49 -17.67 -33.84
N ILE A 14 -14.27 -18.55 -33.23
CA ILE A 14 -14.26 -18.74 -31.78
C ILE A 14 -12.93 -19.32 -31.30
N PHE A 15 -12.34 -20.26 -32.06
CA PHE A 15 -11.01 -20.78 -31.73
C PHE A 15 -9.91 -19.72 -31.85
N LYS A 16 -10.00 -18.79 -32.81
CA LYS A 16 -9.04 -17.68 -32.95
C LYS A 16 -9.15 -16.61 -31.85
N LEU A 17 -10.33 -16.41 -31.28
CA LEU A 17 -10.51 -15.53 -30.11
C LEU A 17 -9.99 -16.18 -28.83
N LEU A 18 -10.21 -17.49 -28.66
CA LEU A 18 -9.69 -18.27 -27.54
C LEU A 18 -8.16 -18.46 -27.61
N GLN A 19 -7.56 -18.61 -28.80
CA GLN A 19 -6.10 -18.66 -28.96
C GLN A 19 -5.40 -17.30 -28.80
N ARG A 20 -6.16 -16.19 -28.80
CA ARG A 20 -5.62 -14.86 -28.43
C ARG A 20 -5.55 -14.66 -26.92
N ILE A 21 -6.19 -15.55 -26.17
CA ILE A 21 -5.95 -15.77 -24.75
C ILE A 21 -4.84 -16.83 -24.68
N ASP A 22 -3.67 -16.50 -25.20
CA ASP A 22 -2.44 -17.09 -24.69
C ASP A 22 -2.44 -16.71 -23.19
N LEU A 23 -2.72 -17.67 -22.31
CA LEU A 23 -2.53 -17.50 -20.88
C LEU A 23 -1.02 -17.40 -20.71
N PRO A 24 -0.48 -16.17 -20.62
CA PRO A 24 0.93 -15.97 -20.89
C PRO A 24 1.70 -16.43 -19.67
N GLU A 25 2.98 -16.72 -19.84
CA GLU A 25 3.95 -16.84 -18.76
C GLU A 25 3.84 -15.68 -17.73
N ASP A 26 3.26 -14.55 -18.13
CA ASP A 26 2.91 -13.36 -17.33
C ASP A 26 1.88 -13.59 -16.21
N PHE A 27 1.10 -14.68 -16.20
CA PHE A 27 0.16 -14.95 -15.10
C PHE A 27 0.89 -15.07 -13.76
N TYR A 28 2.12 -15.60 -13.77
CA TYR A 28 2.97 -15.65 -12.59
C TYR A 28 3.36 -14.25 -12.11
N MET A 29 3.70 -13.35 -13.02
CA MET A 29 4.01 -11.95 -12.70
C MET A 29 2.79 -11.22 -12.17
N LEU A 30 1.61 -11.45 -12.76
CA LEU A 30 0.35 -10.86 -12.30
C LEU A 30 -0.02 -11.33 -10.89
N PHE A 31 0.14 -12.62 -10.63
CA PHE A 31 -0.09 -13.20 -9.31
C PHE A 31 0.88 -12.63 -8.26
N LEU A 32 2.17 -12.53 -8.61
CA LEU A 32 3.18 -11.94 -7.71
C LEU A 32 2.91 -10.45 -7.46
N ALA A 33 2.51 -9.70 -8.48
CA ALA A 33 2.12 -8.30 -8.36
C ALA A 33 0.91 -8.14 -7.43
N ALA A 34 -0.07 -9.03 -7.51
CA ALA A 34 -1.21 -9.04 -6.60
C ALA A 34 -0.76 -9.27 -5.15
N ILE A 35 0.14 -10.23 -4.92
CA ILE A 35 0.71 -10.51 -3.59
C ILE A 35 1.46 -9.29 -3.04
N ILE A 36 2.36 -8.72 -3.84
CA ILE A 36 3.13 -7.51 -3.45
C ILE A 36 2.16 -6.38 -3.11
N GLY A 37 1.11 -6.17 -3.90
CA GLY A 37 0.09 -5.17 -3.64
C GLY A 37 -0.64 -5.38 -2.31
N VAL A 38 -0.99 -6.62 -1.97
CA VAL A 38 -1.60 -6.96 -0.67
C VAL A 38 -0.64 -6.63 0.48
N PHE A 39 0.62 -7.05 0.39
CA PHE A 39 1.60 -6.77 1.45
C PHE A 39 1.91 -5.28 1.58
N ALA A 40 2.03 -4.55 0.47
CA ALA A 40 2.22 -3.10 0.50
C ALA A 40 1.01 -2.40 1.14
N GLY A 41 -0.21 -2.82 0.79
CA GLY A 41 -1.44 -2.31 1.39
C GLY A 41 -1.53 -2.59 2.90
N LEU A 42 -1.19 -3.81 3.33
CA LEU A 42 -1.11 -4.16 4.75
C LEU A 42 -0.04 -3.34 5.48
N GLY A 43 1.13 -3.15 4.87
CA GLY A 43 2.18 -2.29 5.40
C GLY A 43 1.69 -0.85 5.61
N ALA A 44 1.02 -0.29 4.61
CA ALA A 44 0.41 1.04 4.72
C ALA A 44 -0.65 1.13 5.82
N TYR A 45 -1.50 0.10 5.95
CA TYR A 45 -2.49 0.03 7.02
C TYR A 45 -1.83 -0.01 8.41
N VAL A 46 -0.80 -0.82 8.59
CA VAL A 46 -0.05 -0.92 9.86
C VAL A 46 0.66 0.39 10.19
N LEU A 47 1.28 1.05 9.21
CA LEU A 47 1.90 2.36 9.42
C LEU A 47 0.87 3.39 9.91
N ASN A 48 -0.31 3.43 9.29
CA ASN A 48 -1.39 4.32 9.71
C ASN A 48 -1.85 4.01 11.14
N LEU A 49 -2.03 2.72 11.46
CA LEU A 49 -2.38 2.30 12.82
C LEU A 49 -1.33 2.75 13.85
N LEU A 50 -0.04 2.63 13.52
CA LEU A 50 1.06 3.00 14.40
C LEU A 50 1.13 4.52 14.61
N VAL A 51 0.96 5.31 13.54
CA VAL A 51 0.90 6.78 13.63
C VAL A 51 -0.28 7.22 14.51
N ASN A 52 -1.47 6.66 14.30
CA ASN A 52 -2.64 6.97 15.11
C ASN A 52 -2.46 6.56 16.57
N PHE A 53 -1.81 5.41 16.81
CA PHE A 53 -1.51 4.95 18.16
C PHE A 53 -0.57 5.92 18.88
N VAL A 54 0.53 6.32 18.24
CA VAL A 54 1.46 7.32 18.81
C VAL A 54 0.77 8.67 19.01
N HIS A 55 -0.10 9.07 18.08
CA HIS A 55 -0.88 10.30 18.20
C HIS A 55 -1.79 10.25 19.43
N TYR A 56 -2.61 9.20 19.57
CA TYR A 56 -3.50 9.02 20.71
C TYR A 56 -2.72 9.01 22.04
N LEU A 57 -1.58 8.32 22.07
CA LEU A 57 -0.77 8.20 23.26
C LEU A 57 -0.21 9.57 23.67
N LEU A 58 0.39 10.32 22.74
CA LEU A 58 1.03 11.61 23.03
C LEU A 58 0.05 12.78 23.21
N TYR A 59 -1.03 12.81 22.42
CA TYR A 59 -1.92 13.98 22.37
C TYR A 59 -3.18 13.78 23.22
N ASP A 60 -3.85 12.64 23.10
CA ASP A 60 -5.09 12.41 23.83
C ASP A 60 -4.83 11.99 25.28
N SER A 61 -3.78 11.19 25.53
CA SER A 61 -3.47 10.73 26.90
C SER A 61 -2.60 11.70 27.69
N PHE A 62 -1.53 12.25 27.10
CA PHE A 62 -0.58 13.11 27.83
C PHE A 62 -0.95 14.59 27.82
N LEU A 63 -1.44 15.13 26.70
CA LEU A 63 -1.67 16.57 26.55
C LEU A 63 -3.08 17.02 26.93
N ASN A 64 -4.00 16.07 27.15
CA ASN A 64 -5.42 16.28 27.47
C ASN A 64 -5.93 17.64 26.97
N ILE A 65 -5.92 17.78 25.63
CA ILE A 65 -5.91 19.01 24.81
C ILE A 65 -7.00 20.03 25.20
N THR A 66 -7.96 19.61 26.02
CA THR A 66 -8.96 20.43 26.73
C THR A 66 -8.39 21.60 27.55
N SER A 67 -7.17 21.50 28.11
CA SER A 67 -6.52 22.64 28.77
C SER A 67 -5.59 23.37 27.80
N VAL A 68 -6.17 24.23 26.98
CA VAL A 68 -5.44 25.06 25.99
C VAL A 68 -4.51 26.03 26.74
N SER A 69 -3.24 25.66 26.87
CA SER A 69 -2.19 26.49 27.46
C SER A 69 -1.11 26.76 26.42
N TRP A 70 -0.34 27.84 26.61
CA TRP A 70 0.79 28.17 25.72
C TRP A 70 1.81 27.02 25.65
N PHE A 71 1.94 26.25 26.74
CA PHE A 71 2.79 25.07 26.84
C PHE A 71 2.32 23.92 25.92
N SER A 72 1.01 23.74 25.73
CA SER A 72 0.46 22.70 24.85
C SER A 72 0.82 22.93 23.39
N TYR A 73 0.90 24.19 22.94
CA TYR A 73 1.32 24.53 21.57
C TYR A 73 2.79 24.22 21.31
N VAL A 74 3.65 24.45 22.30
CA VAL A 74 5.08 24.11 22.19
C VAL A 74 5.26 22.60 22.08
N LEU A 75 4.55 21.83 22.92
CA LEU A 75 4.62 20.36 22.89
C LEU A 75 4.09 19.76 21.58
N LEU A 76 3.09 20.38 20.97
CA LEU A 76 2.55 19.96 19.67
C LEU A 76 3.60 20.01 18.55
N ALA A 77 4.50 21.00 18.56
CA ALA A 77 5.62 21.04 17.61
C ALA A 77 6.79 20.16 18.07
N LEU A 78 7.03 20.05 19.38
CA LEU A 78 8.20 19.38 19.93
C LEU A 78 8.13 17.86 19.77
N PHE A 79 6.96 17.25 19.97
CA PHE A 79 6.80 15.80 19.82
C PHE A 79 7.15 15.26 18.42
N PRO A 80 6.62 15.82 17.31
CA PRO A 80 7.03 15.38 15.97
C PRO A 80 8.49 15.74 15.67
N ALA A 81 9.03 16.84 16.22
CA ALA A 81 10.44 17.18 16.05
C ALA A 81 11.37 16.14 16.71
N ILE A 82 11.05 15.70 17.93
CA ILE A 82 11.80 14.64 18.63
C ILE A 82 11.64 13.30 17.89
N GLY A 83 10.42 12.94 17.49
CA GLY A 83 10.16 11.73 16.72
C GLY A 83 10.96 11.70 15.42
N GLY A 84 10.95 12.80 14.66
CA GLY A 84 11.72 12.97 13.44
C GLY A 84 13.23 12.93 13.68
N LEU A 85 13.73 13.49 14.77
CA LEU A 85 15.15 13.44 15.13
C LEU A 85 15.61 12.02 15.45
N ILE A 86 14.82 11.26 16.23
CA ILE A 86 15.13 9.87 16.58
C ILE A 86 15.16 9.02 15.31
N VAL A 87 14.08 9.08 14.50
CA VAL A 87 13.99 8.32 13.26
C VAL A 87 15.10 8.73 12.28
N GLY A 88 15.38 10.03 12.16
CA GLY A 88 16.46 10.55 11.34
C GLY A 88 17.84 10.03 11.76
N LEU A 89 18.10 9.92 13.06
CA LEU A 89 19.34 9.35 13.59
C LEU A 89 19.43 7.85 13.28
N VAL A 90 18.34 7.11 13.47
CA VAL A 90 18.27 5.68 13.16
C VAL A 90 18.52 5.44 11.67
N ILE A 91 17.87 6.19 10.78
CA ILE A 91 18.07 6.10 9.34
C ILE A 91 19.52 6.46 8.97
N HIS A 92 20.10 7.48 9.60
CA HIS A 92 21.47 7.89 9.30
C HIS A 92 22.50 6.79 9.57
N PHE A 93 22.36 6.06 10.69
CA PHE A 93 23.33 5.04 11.10
C PHE A 93 23.03 3.63 10.61
N PHE A 94 21.76 3.25 10.49
CA PHE A 94 21.37 1.85 10.24
C PHE A 94 20.74 1.61 8.87
N ALA A 95 20.10 2.61 8.28
CA ALA A 95 19.33 2.45 7.05
C ALA A 95 19.53 3.64 6.12
N SER A 96 20.79 3.93 5.77
CA SER A 96 21.12 5.11 4.97
C SER A 96 20.49 5.11 3.58
N GLU A 97 20.09 3.93 3.08
CA GLU A 97 19.36 3.75 1.83
C GLU A 97 17.88 4.13 1.93
N ALA A 98 17.32 4.18 3.14
CA ALA A 98 15.94 4.61 3.40
C ALA A 98 15.83 6.14 3.61
N LYS A 99 16.89 6.89 3.30
CA LYS A 99 16.87 8.36 3.32
C LYS A 99 15.98 8.85 2.17
N GLY A 100 14.83 9.43 2.50
CA GLY A 100 13.86 9.98 1.54
C GLY A 100 12.61 10.44 2.26
#